data_AF-A0A379FIX5-F1
#
_entry.id   AF-A0A379FIX5-F1
#
_cell.length_a   1.000
_cell.length_b   1.000
_cell.length_c   1.000
_cell.angle_alpha   90.00
_cell.angle_beta   90.00
_cell.angle_gamma   90.00
#
_symmetry.space_group_name_H-M   'P 1'
#
loop_
_entity.id
_entity.type
_entity.pdbx_description
1 polymer ?
#
loop_
_entity_poly.entity_id
_entity_poly.type
_entity_poly.pdbx_seq_one_letter_code
_entity_poly.pdbx_strand_id
1 'polypeptide(L)'
;MGQVLFVVWRESFEALLVVGIIYAWIKRSPTPKQGMKYLWGGVIVGILLSILLALSIYGVFSSLEDIWQSLFMVMMEIIACLLIVQMVYWMNKQGKSLKANIENELTQKTQQQSVWGILLIIAIAIAREGSEVVVFLSSHIMALTAQTALSFLIEVFMAY
;
A
#
# COMPACT_ATOMS: atom_id res chain seq x y z
N MET A 1 9.32 17.49 5.99
CA MET A 1 7.90 17.06 6.06
C MET A 1 7.29 16.77 4.70
N GLY A 2 7.53 17.58 3.65
CA GLY A 2 6.97 17.32 2.31
C GLY A 2 7.36 15.99 1.63
N GLN A 3 8.49 15.37 2.00
CA GLN A 3 8.93 14.10 1.43
C GLN A 3 8.01 12.92 1.81
N VAL A 4 7.57 12.84 3.06
CA VAL A 4 6.67 11.76 3.52
C VAL A 4 5.30 11.90 2.85
N LEU A 5 4.79 13.13 2.75
CA LEU A 5 3.51 13.41 2.12
C LEU A 5 3.53 13.10 0.61
N PHE A 6 4.64 13.40 -0.07
CA PHE A 6 4.84 13.02 -1.47
C PHE A 6 4.83 11.50 -1.66
N VAL A 7 5.49 10.74 -0.77
CA VAL A 7 5.48 9.27 -0.82
C VAL A 7 4.07 8.73 -0.60
N VAL A 8 3.38 9.14 0.48
CA VAL A 8 2.00 8.67 0.76
C VAL A 8 1.05 8.98 -0.39
N TRP A 9 1.15 10.17 -0.98
CA TRP A 9 0.37 10.54 -2.16
C TRP A 9 0.65 9.58 -3.32
N ARG A 10 1.93 9.37 -3.64
CA ARG A 10 2.36 8.50 -4.74
C ARG A 10 1.90 7.05 -4.56
N GLU A 11 2.07 6.48 -3.37
CA GLU A 11 1.63 5.10 -3.09
C GLU A 11 0.09 4.96 -3.12
N SER A 12 -0.64 5.99 -2.67
CA SER A 12 -2.10 6.02 -2.78
C SER A 12 -2.57 6.03 -4.24
N PHE A 13 -1.89 6.78 -5.11
CA PHE A 13 -2.16 6.78 -6.55
C PHE A 13 -1.86 5.44 -7.20
N GLU A 14 -0.80 4.76 -6.77
CA GLU A 14 -0.41 3.47 -7.30
C GLU A 14 -1.41 2.38 -6.93
N ALA A 15 -1.86 2.36 -5.68
CA ALA A 15 -2.96 1.49 -5.24
C ALA A 15 -4.26 1.76 -6.05
N LEU A 16 -4.59 3.04 -6.30
CA LEU A 16 -5.74 3.41 -7.13
C LEU A 16 -5.58 2.96 -8.59
N LEU A 17 -4.37 3.03 -9.16
CA LEU A 17 -4.09 2.53 -10.50
C LEU A 17 -4.27 1.03 -10.60
N VAL A 18 -3.75 0.25 -9.64
CA VAL A 18 -3.92 -1.21 -9.59
C VAL A 18 -5.41 -1.57 -9.51
N VAL A 19 -6.16 -0.94 -8.61
CA VAL A 19 -7.61 -1.16 -8.49
C VAL A 19 -8.33 -0.74 -9.77
N GLY A 20 -7.92 0.36 -10.42
CA GLY A 20 -8.50 0.85 -11.67
C GLY A 20 -8.30 -0.09 -12.86
N ILE A 21 -7.11 -0.68 -13.01
CA ILE A 21 -6.80 -1.67 -14.05
C ILE A 21 -7.70 -2.89 -13.86
N ILE A 22 -7.78 -3.42 -12.64
CA ILE A 22 -8.58 -4.62 -12.34
C ILE A 22 -10.08 -4.31 -12.48
N TYR A 23 -10.52 -3.12 -12.07
CA TYR A 23 -11.89 -2.67 -12.28
C TYR A 23 -12.26 -2.60 -13.76
N ALA A 24 -11.39 -2.03 -14.61
CA ALA A 24 -11.59 -1.97 -16.05
C ALA A 24 -11.67 -3.38 -16.68
N TRP A 25 -10.85 -4.31 -16.18
CA TRP A 25 -10.86 -5.72 -16.58
C TRP A 25 -12.14 -6.46 -16.16
N ILE A 26 -12.60 -6.29 -14.92
CA ILE A 26 -13.85 -6.88 -14.40
C ILE A 26 -15.05 -6.35 -15.19
N LYS A 27 -15.05 -5.06 -15.54
CA LYS A 27 -16.14 -4.43 -16.31
C LYS A 27 -16.28 -5.00 -17.72
N ARG A 28 -15.18 -5.51 -18.30
CA ARG A 28 -15.17 -6.18 -19.61
C ARG A 28 -15.47 -7.69 -19.53
N SER A 29 -15.49 -8.26 -18.32
CA SER A 29 -15.74 -9.69 -18.11
C SER A 29 -17.24 -10.04 -18.20
N PRO A 30 -17.59 -11.30 -18.55
CA PRO A 30 -18.98 -11.74 -18.71
C PRO A 30 -19.82 -11.75 -17.41
N THR A 31 -19.19 -11.72 -16.23
CA THR A 31 -19.85 -11.71 -14.91
C THR A 31 -19.42 -10.53 -14.01
N PRO A 32 -19.67 -9.28 -14.43
CA PRO A 32 -19.11 -8.09 -13.77
C PRO A 32 -19.60 -7.91 -12.32
N LYS A 33 -20.83 -8.32 -12.02
CA LYS A 33 -21.44 -8.21 -10.68
C LYS A 33 -20.76 -9.11 -9.64
N GLN A 34 -20.29 -10.30 -10.01
CA GLN A 34 -19.56 -11.17 -9.09
C GLN A 34 -18.14 -10.65 -8.90
N GLY A 35 -17.42 -10.34 -9.98
CA GLY A 35 -16.06 -9.79 -9.90
C GLY A 35 -15.96 -8.52 -9.06
N MET A 36 -16.95 -7.61 -9.15
CA MET A 36 -16.96 -6.40 -8.32
C MET A 36 -17.06 -6.66 -6.82
N LYS A 37 -17.78 -7.70 -6.39
CA LYS A 37 -17.86 -8.07 -4.97
C LYS A 37 -16.51 -8.57 -4.44
N TYR A 38 -15.80 -9.36 -5.24
CA TYR A 38 -14.47 -9.86 -4.90
C TYR A 38 -13.39 -8.76 -4.93
N LEU A 39 -13.52 -7.79 -5.85
CA LEU A 39 -12.68 -6.59 -5.87
C LEU A 39 -12.79 -5.83 -4.55
N TRP A 40 -14.00 -5.46 -4.15
CA TRP A 40 -14.25 -4.78 -2.88
C TRP A 40 -13.86 -5.63 -1.66
N GLY A 41 -14.08 -6.94 -1.72
CA GLY A 41 -13.61 -7.88 -0.70
C GLY A 41 -12.09 -7.85 -0.54
N GLY A 42 -11.35 -7.88 -1.65
CA GLY A 42 -9.89 -7.76 -1.64
C GLY A 42 -9.40 -6.42 -1.11
N VAL A 43 -10.07 -5.32 -1.47
CA VAL A 43 -9.77 -3.98 -0.94
C VAL A 43 -9.95 -3.94 0.57
N ILE A 44 -11.10 -4.38 1.08
CA ILE A 44 -11.38 -4.38 2.52
C ILE A 44 -10.37 -5.25 3.25
N VAL A 45 -10.08 -6.45 2.75
CA VAL A 45 -9.11 -7.37 3.36
C VAL A 45 -7.71 -6.79 3.35
N GLY A 46 -7.27 -6.17 2.26
CA GLY A 46 -5.96 -5.52 2.17
C GLY A 46 -5.83 -4.36 3.17
N ILE A 47 -6.84 -3.50 3.24
CA ILE A 47 -6.88 -2.40 4.23
C ILE A 47 -6.84 -2.94 5.66
N LEU A 48 -7.64 -3.96 5.97
CA LEU A 48 -7.65 -4.59 7.29
C LEU A 48 -6.28 -5.17 7.65
N LEU A 49 -5.60 -5.83 6.70
CA LEU A 49 -4.26 -6.36 6.89
C LEU A 49 -3.24 -5.25 7.18
N SER A 50 -3.29 -4.14 6.45
CA SER A 50 -2.40 -3.00 6.69
C SER A 50 -2.66 -2.34 8.06
N ILE A 51 -3.93 -2.19 8.46
CA ILE A 51 -4.28 -1.66 9.78
C ILE A 51 -3.80 -2.61 10.88
N LEU A 52 -4.01 -3.93 10.71
CA LEU A 52 -3.57 -4.94 11.66
C LEU A 52 -2.05 -4.93 11.82
N LEU A 53 -1.31 -4.76 10.71
CA LEU A 53 0.14 -4.60 10.73
C LEU A 53 0.55 -3.35 11.52
N ALA A 54 -0.10 -2.20 11.27
CA ALA A 54 0.17 -0.96 11.99
C ALA A 54 -0.05 -1.10 13.51
N LEU A 55 -1.18 -1.70 13.90
CA LEU A 55 -1.51 -1.97 15.30
C LEU A 55 -0.51 -2.95 15.93
N SER A 56 -0.07 -3.96 15.18
CA SER A 56 0.94 -4.92 15.65
C SER A 56 2.28 -4.23 15.90
N ILE A 57 2.74 -3.38 14.98
CA ILE A 57 3.98 -2.60 15.13
C ILE A 57 3.89 -1.69 16.36
N TYR A 58 2.78 -0.96 16.51
CA TYR A 58 2.58 -0.07 17.65
C TYR A 58 2.47 -0.83 18.99
N GLY A 59 1.79 -1.98 18.99
CA GLY A 59 1.65 -2.83 20.17
C GLY A 59 2.99 -3.39 20.64
N VAL A 60 3.85 -3.82 19.70
CA VAL A 60 5.22 -4.24 20.01
C VAL A 60 6.02 -3.05 20.55
N PHE A 61 5.99 -1.91 19.86
CA PHE A 61 6.76 -0.73 20.26
C PHE A 61 6.41 -0.21 21.67
N SER A 62 5.13 -0.10 21.99
CA SER A 62 4.65 0.37 23.30
C SER A 62 4.97 -0.57 24.46
N SER A 63 5.29 -1.84 24.17
CA SER A 63 5.65 -2.84 25.18
C SER A 63 7.16 -2.92 25.45
N LEU A 64 7.99 -2.18 24.70
CA LEU A 64 9.44 -2.20 24.81
C LEU A 64 9.94 -1.12 25.81
N GLU A 65 11.03 -1.41 26.53
CA GLU A 65 11.74 -0.42 27.35
C GLU A 65 12.50 0.60 26.48
N ASP A 66 12.83 1.77 27.02
CA ASP A 66 13.39 2.93 26.28
C ASP A 66 14.63 2.60 25.40
N ILE A 67 15.50 1.69 25.86
CA ILE A 67 16.69 1.24 25.11
C ILE A 67 16.25 0.44 23.87
N TRP A 68 15.30 -0.47 24.03
CA TRP A 68 14.78 -1.31 22.96
C TRP A 68 13.90 -0.52 21.99
N GLN A 69 13.18 0.50 22.46
CA GLN A 69 12.46 1.45 21.61
C GLN A 69 13.39 2.19 20.66
N SER A 70 14.54 2.67 21.17
CA SER A 70 15.53 3.38 20.35
C SER A 70 16.13 2.47 19.28
N LEU A 71 16.46 1.22 19.63
CA LEU A 71 16.95 0.24 18.65
C LEU A 71 15.88 -0.11 17.61
N PHE A 72 14.62 -0.23 18.04
CA PHE A 72 13.49 -0.51 17.15
C PHE A 72 13.27 0.63 16.15
N MET A 73 13.39 1.90 16.56
CA MET A 73 13.33 3.04 15.66
C MET A 73 14.41 2.98 14.56
N VAL A 74 15.67 2.72 14.95
CA VAL A 74 16.78 2.61 13.99
C VAL A 74 16.53 1.47 12.99
N MET A 75 16.04 0.33 13.46
CA MET A 75 15.69 -0.79 12.59
C MET A 75 14.56 -0.44 11.62
N MET A 76 13.53 0.28 12.09
CA MET A 76 12.43 0.74 11.23
C MET A 76 12.89 1.73 10.17
N GLU A 77 13.85 2.61 10.47
CA GLU A 77 14.46 3.50 9.46
C GLU A 77 15.24 2.74 8.39
N ILE A 78 15.98 1.70 8.77
CA ILE A 78 16.70 0.83 7.81
C ILE A 78 15.69 0.10 6.91
N ILE A 79 14.63 -0.45 7.49
CA ILE A 79 13.56 -1.13 6.74
C ILE A 79 12.91 -0.15 5.77
N ALA A 80 12.60 1.07 6.21
CA ALA A 80 12.05 2.12 5.35
C ALA A 80 12.97 2.41 4.14
N CYS A 81 14.28 2.56 4.38
CA CYS A 81 15.26 2.75 3.31
C CYS A 81 15.26 1.58 2.29
N LEU A 82 15.23 0.33 2.78
CA LEU A 82 15.16 -0.86 1.93
C LEU A 82 13.86 -0.90 1.09
N LEU A 83 12.73 -0.51 1.66
CA LEU A 83 11.44 -0.44 0.96
C LEU A 83 11.48 0.57 -0.18
N ILE A 84 12.06 1.76 0.02
CA ILE A 84 12.26 2.73 -1.08
C ILE A 84 13.09 2.12 -2.21
N VAL A 85 14.20 1.46 -1.87
CA VAL A 85 15.08 0.85 -2.88
C VAL A 85 14.36 -0.26 -3.65
N GLN A 86 13.62 -1.12 -2.93
CA GLN A 86 12.79 -2.15 -3.53
C GLN A 86 11.77 -1.55 -4.51
N MET A 87 11.13 -0.44 -4.14
CA MET A 87 10.11 0.20 -4.94
C MET A 87 10.68 0.85 -6.21
N VAL A 88 11.81 1.55 -6.11
CA VAL A 88 12.52 2.10 -7.27
C VAL A 88 12.92 0.98 -8.24
N TYR A 89 13.37 -0.15 -7.72
CA TYR A 89 13.67 -1.33 -8.53
C TYR A 89 12.42 -1.92 -9.19
N TRP A 90 11.31 -1.99 -8.47
CA TRP A 90 10.04 -2.51 -8.97
C TRP A 90 9.49 -1.66 -10.13
N MET A 91 9.42 -0.33 -9.96
CA MET A 91 8.97 0.57 -11.03
C MET A 91 9.86 0.51 -12.27
N ASN A 92 11.18 0.41 -12.09
CA ASN A 92 12.12 0.27 -13.22
C ASN A 92 11.86 -1.02 -14.02
N LYS A 93 11.41 -2.08 -13.34
CA LYS A 93 11.06 -3.36 -13.96
C LYS A 93 9.65 -3.37 -14.58
N GLN A 94 8.68 -2.69 -13.96
CA GLN A 94 7.27 -2.73 -14.35
C GLN A 94 6.86 -1.67 -15.40
N GLY A 95 7.57 -0.53 -15.50
CA GLY A 95 7.23 0.56 -16.43
C GLY A 95 7.20 0.16 -17.92
N LYS A 96 7.83 -0.95 -18.31
CA LYS A 96 7.82 -1.46 -19.69
C LYS A 96 6.66 -2.41 -20.01
N SER A 97 5.98 -2.98 -19.01
CA SER A 97 4.96 -4.04 -19.23
C SER A 97 3.53 -3.51 -19.27
N LEU A 98 3.27 -2.28 -18.83
CA LEU A 98 1.92 -1.72 -18.83
C LEU A 98 1.34 -1.53 -20.24
N LYS A 99 2.19 -1.15 -21.21
CA LYS A 99 1.78 -1.02 -22.62
C LYS A 99 1.63 -2.38 -23.30
N ALA A 100 2.52 -3.32 -23.01
CA ALA A 100 2.53 -4.67 -23.60
C ALA A 100 1.38 -5.56 -23.09
N ASN A 101 0.95 -5.40 -21.84
CA ASN A 101 -0.15 -6.19 -21.27
C ASN A 101 -1.52 -5.73 -21.77
N ILE A 102 -1.70 -4.44 -22.04
CA ILE A 102 -2.96 -3.92 -22.62
C ILE A 102 -3.13 -4.41 -24.07
N GLU A 103 -2.05 -4.52 -24.86
CA GLU A 103 -2.10 -5.10 -26.21
C GLU A 103 -2.28 -6.63 -26.21
N ASN A 104 -1.66 -7.34 -25.25
CA ASN A 104 -1.76 -8.80 -25.18
C ASN A 104 -3.10 -9.30 -24.60
N GLU A 105 -3.71 -8.60 -23.65
CA GLU A 105 -5.02 -8.98 -23.09
C GLU A 105 -6.19 -8.82 -24.07
N LEU A 106 -6.03 -7.98 -25.11
CA LEU A 106 -7.02 -7.89 -26.20
C LEU A 106 -7.00 -9.12 -27.13
N THR A 107 -5.92 -9.91 -27.11
CA THR A 107 -5.65 -10.90 -28.15
C THR A 107 -5.88 -12.35 -27.69
N GLN A 108 -5.85 -12.66 -26.38
CA GLN A 108 -5.95 -14.06 -25.94
C GLN A 108 -6.79 -14.29 -24.68
N LYS A 109 -7.88 -15.03 -24.89
CA LYS A 109 -8.47 -16.03 -23.97
C LYS A 109 -9.43 -15.54 -22.88
N THR A 110 -10.70 -15.45 -23.27
CA THR A 110 -11.72 -16.47 -22.95
C THR A 110 -11.39 -17.49 -21.85
N GLN A 111 -12.33 -17.60 -20.89
CA GLN A 111 -12.68 -18.75 -20.03
C GLN A 111 -12.08 -18.88 -18.61
N GLN A 112 -12.87 -18.33 -17.66
CA GLN A 112 -13.50 -19.06 -16.55
C GLN A 112 -12.73 -19.41 -15.26
N GLN A 113 -11.46 -19.10 -15.06
CA GLN A 113 -10.83 -19.31 -13.74
C GLN A 113 -10.03 -18.11 -13.26
N SER A 114 -10.61 -17.22 -12.44
CA SER A 114 -9.81 -16.37 -11.53
C SER A 114 -10.61 -15.50 -10.53
N VAL A 115 -11.87 -15.78 -10.19
CA VAL A 115 -12.62 -14.83 -9.31
C VAL A 115 -12.00 -14.73 -7.90
N TRP A 116 -11.44 -15.83 -7.40
CA TRP A 116 -10.64 -15.88 -6.18
C TRP A 116 -9.23 -15.31 -6.34
N GLY A 117 -8.62 -15.48 -7.52
CA GLY A 117 -7.32 -14.91 -7.84
C GLY A 117 -7.33 -13.39 -7.81
N ILE A 118 -8.40 -12.78 -8.33
CA ILE A 118 -8.62 -11.33 -8.29
C ILE A 118 -8.61 -10.81 -6.84
N LEU A 119 -9.38 -11.44 -5.94
CA LEU A 119 -9.43 -11.04 -4.54
C LEU A 119 -8.04 -11.09 -3.89
N LEU A 120 -7.33 -12.21 -4.08
CA LEU A 120 -5.99 -12.40 -3.51
C LEU A 120 -4.98 -11.40 -4.06
N ILE A 121 -4.98 -11.17 -5.37
CA ILE A 121 -4.05 -10.23 -6.02
C ILE A 121 -4.28 -8.81 -5.50
N ILE A 122 -5.54 -8.38 -5.38
CA ILE A 122 -5.88 -7.06 -4.86
C ILE A 122 -5.51 -6.94 -3.38
N ALA A 123 -5.87 -7.95 -2.58
CA ALA A 123 -5.57 -7.95 -1.16
C ALA A 123 -4.07 -7.86 -0.92
N ILE A 124 -3.27 -8.65 -1.65
CA ILE A 124 -1.80 -8.62 -1.55
C ILE A 124 -1.24 -7.29 -2.03
N ALA A 125 -1.75 -6.75 -3.15
CA ALA A 125 -1.28 -5.46 -3.67
C ALA A 125 -1.54 -4.33 -2.68
N ILE A 126 -2.78 -4.22 -2.17
CA ILE A 126 -3.14 -3.17 -1.20
C ILE A 126 -2.44 -3.38 0.13
N ALA A 127 -2.33 -4.62 0.60
CA ALA A 127 -1.60 -4.91 1.83
C ALA A 127 -0.12 -4.52 1.72
N ARG A 128 0.50 -4.75 0.55
CA ARG A 128 1.87 -4.34 0.26
C ARG A 128 1.99 -2.81 0.29
N GLU A 129 1.24 -2.08 -0.54
CA GLU A 129 1.35 -0.61 -0.58
C GLU A 129 1.01 0.02 0.78
N GLY A 130 -0.02 -0.50 1.46
CA GLY A 130 -0.39 -0.06 2.80
C GLY A 130 0.68 -0.39 3.84
N SER A 131 1.41 -1.50 3.72
CA SER A 131 2.51 -1.83 4.64
C SER A 131 3.68 -0.87 4.50
N GLU A 132 3.99 -0.43 3.29
CA GLU A 132 5.04 0.56 3.03
C GLU A 132 4.66 1.89 3.68
N VAL A 133 3.43 2.37 3.47
CA VAL A 133 2.89 3.57 4.12
C VAL A 133 2.94 3.45 5.64
N VAL A 134 2.52 2.32 6.21
CA VAL A 134 2.53 2.09 7.67
C VAL A 134 3.95 2.15 8.23
N VAL A 135 4.92 1.49 7.60
CA VAL A 135 6.31 1.49 8.05
C VAL A 135 6.89 2.90 7.98
N PHE A 136 6.67 3.62 6.87
CA PHE A 136 7.13 5.00 6.70
C PHE A 136 6.50 5.98 7.69
N LEU A 137 5.20 5.87 7.91
CA LEU A 137 4.50 6.77 8.81
C LEU A 137 4.83 6.45 10.26
N SER A 138 5.00 5.16 10.61
CA SER A 138 5.37 4.74 11.97
C SER A 138 6.75 5.25 12.36
N SER A 139 7.77 5.12 11.50
CA SER A 139 9.11 5.67 11.82
C SER A 139 9.07 7.18 12.06
N HIS A 140 8.25 7.90 11.29
CA HIS A 140 8.09 9.35 11.44
C HIS A 140 7.26 9.74 12.68
N ILE A 141 6.14 9.06 12.94
CA ILE A 141 5.27 9.28 14.11
C ILE A 141 6.00 8.93 15.40
N MET A 142 6.82 7.89 15.40
CA MET A 142 7.57 7.47 16.57
C MET A 142 8.72 8.44 16.87
N ALA A 143 9.25 9.13 15.85
CA ALA A 143 10.19 10.23 16.01
C ALA A 143 9.52 11.57 16.42
N LEU A 144 8.18 11.67 16.37
CA LEU A 144 7.44 12.89 16.74
C LEU A 144 7.27 12.98 18.26
N THR A 145 7.76 14.08 18.86
CA THR A 145 7.53 14.42 20.28
C THR A 145 6.14 15.03 20.47
N ALA A 146 5.56 14.97 21.68
CA ALA A 146 4.21 15.50 21.98
C ALA A 146 3.99 16.97 21.58
N GLN A 147 5.06 17.76 21.47
CA GLN A 147 5.03 19.16 21.05
C GLN A 147 4.83 19.34 19.52
N THR A 148 5.20 18.35 18.71
CA THR A 148 5.14 18.38 17.24
C THR A 148 3.97 17.58 16.65
N ALA A 149 3.26 16.80 17.47
CA ALA A 149 2.07 16.05 17.05
C ALA A 149 0.91 16.97 16.61
N LEU A 150 0.71 18.08 17.33
CA LEU A 150 -0.32 19.08 16.98
C LEU A 150 0.01 19.79 15.67
N SER A 151 1.29 20.14 15.45
CA SER A 151 1.74 20.74 14.19
C SER A 151 1.63 19.78 13.01
N PHE A 152 1.88 18.49 13.21
CA PHE A 152 1.69 17.46 12.18
C PHE A 152 0.22 17.33 11.76
N LEU A 153 -0.70 17.25 12.73
CA LEU A 153 -2.14 17.17 12.44
C LEU A 153 -2.67 18.43 11.76
N ILE A 154 -2.21 19.61 12.18
CA ILE A 154 -2.60 20.88 11.56
C ILE A 154 -2.03 20.99 10.14
N GLU A 155 -0.78 20.60 9.88
CA GLU A 155 -0.20 20.61 8.53
C GLU A 155 -0.91 19.65 7.56
N VAL A 156 -1.25 18.44 8.01
CA VAL A 156 -2.01 17.47 7.18
C VAL A 156 -3.39 18.02 6.82
N PHE A 157 -4.03 18.77 7.72
CA PHE A 157 -5.33 19.40 7.46
C PHE A 157 -5.23 20.70 6.64
N MET A 158 -4.17 21.49 6.84
CA MET A 158 -3.98 22.81 6.22
C MET A 158 -3.30 22.76 4.84
N ALA A 159 -2.87 21.58 4.38
CA ALA A 159 -2.39 21.38 3.01
C ALA A 159 -3.52 21.30 1.96
N TYR A 160 -4.76 21.66 2.33
CA TYR A 160 -5.92 21.87 1.43
C TYR A 160 -6.11 23.35 1.09
#